data_AF-A0A4P9ULV0-F1
#
_entry.id   AF-A0A4P9ULV0-F1
#
_cell.length_a   1.000
_cell.length_b   1.000
_cell.length_c   1.000
_cell.angle_alpha   90.00
_cell.angle_beta   90.00
_cell.angle_gamma   90.00
#
_symmetry.space_group_name_H-M   'P 1'
#
loop_
_entity.id
_entity.type
_entity.pdbx_description
1 polymer ?
#
loop_
_entity_poly.entity_id
_entity_poly.type
_entity_poly.pdbx_seq_one_letter_code
_entity_poly.pdbx_strand_id
1 'polypeptide(L)'
;MKRLIFVVFLLLPYQGFATELDRIVHSIEAEWASIYFSSKIRNKENAYTCLLDRTKELANQIPDSPELMFWQATIIASRAEHQNPIEALAAIHKAQDLLLKTISIKPDTLEGSALITLGSLYYQAPGWPIAFGDDKKAEQYLKKGLQINPKGIESNFYYGQYLLNKDRPEQAIEYFKTALKGPIREEQKFADSSLKEKIKMIISKTALGSETKKKHIASL
;
A
#
# COMPACT_ATOMS: atom_id res chain seq x y z
N MET A 1 -17.07 -57.08 -28.85
CA MET A 1 -15.81 -56.52 -28.31
C MET A 1 -15.88 -55.00 -28.43
N LYS A 2 -16.19 -54.28 -27.34
CA LYS A 2 -16.29 -52.79 -27.36
C LYS A 2 -14.90 -52.21 -27.16
N ARG A 3 -14.39 -51.45 -28.14
CA ARG A 3 -13.10 -50.75 -28.06
C ARG A 3 -13.24 -49.56 -27.12
N LEU A 4 -12.53 -49.57 -25.99
CA LEU A 4 -12.36 -48.37 -25.16
C LEU A 4 -11.36 -47.45 -25.87
N ILE A 5 -11.81 -46.25 -26.24
CA ILE A 5 -10.95 -45.16 -26.68
C ILE A 5 -10.50 -44.41 -25.43
N PHE A 6 -9.22 -44.53 -25.07
CA PHE A 6 -8.60 -43.69 -24.05
C PHE A 6 -8.35 -42.31 -24.66
N VAL A 7 -9.19 -41.33 -24.30
CA VAL A 7 -8.92 -39.92 -24.60
C VAL A 7 -7.97 -39.41 -23.51
N VAL A 8 -6.68 -39.37 -23.83
CA VAL A 8 -5.65 -38.76 -22.99
C VAL A 8 -5.83 -37.25 -23.08
N PHE A 9 -6.41 -36.63 -22.04
CA PHE A 9 -6.32 -35.18 -21.85
C PHE A 9 -4.88 -34.82 -21.50
N LEU A 10 -4.13 -34.32 -22.48
CA LEU A 10 -2.86 -33.63 -22.28
C LEU A 10 -3.14 -32.34 -21.49
N LEU A 11 -3.07 -32.43 -20.16
CA LEU A 11 -2.94 -31.26 -19.30
C LEU A 11 -1.54 -30.70 -19.50
N LEU A 12 -1.39 -29.80 -20.49
CA LEU A 12 -0.18 -28.98 -20.58
C LEU A 12 -0.11 -28.13 -19.30
N PRO A 13 0.94 -28.26 -18.47
CA PRO A 13 1.09 -27.41 -17.32
C PRO A 13 1.22 -25.97 -17.81
N TYR A 14 0.26 -25.12 -17.43
CA TYR A 14 0.32 -23.69 -17.66
C TYR A 14 1.41 -23.14 -16.75
N GLN A 15 2.66 -23.17 -17.21
CA GLN A 15 3.73 -22.41 -16.58
C GLN A 15 3.43 -20.94 -16.84
N GLY A 16 2.72 -20.31 -15.91
CA GLY A 16 2.47 -18.87 -15.92
C GLY A 16 3.79 -18.13 -15.74
N PHE A 17 4.45 -17.81 -16.85
CA PHE A 17 5.59 -16.90 -16.82
C PHE A 17 5.07 -15.49 -16.49
N ALA A 18 5.74 -14.81 -15.56
CA ALA A 18 5.50 -13.41 -15.29
C ALA A 18 5.63 -12.61 -16.60
N THR A 19 4.63 -11.77 -16.88
CA THR A 19 4.66 -10.89 -18.05
C THR A 19 5.77 -9.85 -17.90
N GLU A 20 6.13 -9.18 -19.00
CA GLU A 20 7.10 -8.07 -18.93
C GLU A 20 6.63 -6.97 -17.98
N LEU A 21 5.32 -6.67 -17.98
CA LEU A 21 4.73 -5.71 -17.05
C LEU A 21 4.89 -6.15 -15.60
N ASP A 22 4.67 -7.43 -15.29
CA ASP A 22 4.85 -7.96 -13.92
C ASP A 22 6.29 -7.80 -13.44
N ARG A 23 7.28 -8.07 -14.32
CA ARG A 23 8.70 -7.85 -14.01
C ARG A 23 9.03 -6.38 -13.75
N ILE A 24 8.50 -5.49 -14.58
CA ILE A 24 8.66 -4.04 -14.42
C ILE A 24 8.07 -3.58 -13.09
N VAL A 25 6.83 -3.98 -12.80
CA VAL A 25 6.10 -3.65 -11.57
C VAL A 25 6.87 -4.13 -10.34
N HIS A 26 7.33 -5.37 -10.33
CA HIS A 26 8.15 -5.89 -9.22
C HIS A 26 9.47 -5.13 -9.06
N SER A 27 10.12 -4.71 -10.15
CA SER A 27 11.34 -3.90 -10.07
C SER A 27 11.07 -2.53 -9.43
N ILE A 28 9.99 -1.86 -9.81
CA ILE A 28 9.61 -0.56 -9.25
C ILE A 28 9.28 -0.71 -7.76
N GLU A 29 8.51 -1.74 -7.41
CA GLU A 29 8.14 -2.02 -6.03
C GLU A 29 9.36 -2.30 -5.14
N ALA A 30 10.28 -3.14 -5.60
CA ALA A 30 11.49 -3.47 -4.85
C ALA A 30 12.36 -2.22 -4.61
N GLU A 31 12.51 -1.37 -5.62
CA GLU A 31 13.24 -0.11 -5.49
C GLU A 31 12.53 0.86 -4.55
N TRP A 32 11.22 1.03 -4.69
CA TRP A 32 10.40 1.83 -3.77
C TRP A 32 10.54 1.34 -2.33
N ALA A 33 10.41 0.04 -2.08
CA ALA A 33 10.52 -0.55 -0.75
C ALA A 33 11.91 -0.31 -0.15
N SER A 34 12.97 -0.45 -0.95
CA SER A 34 14.33 -0.12 -0.55
C SER A 34 14.44 1.33 -0.08
N ILE A 35 13.88 2.28 -0.83
CA ILE A 35 13.88 3.71 -0.46
C ILE A 35 13.03 3.95 0.80
N TYR A 36 11.82 3.39 0.85
CA TYR A 36 10.86 3.61 1.91
C TYR A 36 11.36 3.08 3.27
N PHE A 37 11.82 1.83 3.31
CA PHE A 37 12.20 1.18 4.57
C PHE A 37 13.66 1.40 4.99
N SER A 38 14.57 1.77 4.07
CA SER A 38 15.98 1.97 4.42
C SER A 38 16.19 3.25 5.24
N SER A 39 16.91 3.12 6.36
CA SER A 39 17.45 4.25 7.13
C SER A 39 18.79 4.76 6.59
N LYS A 40 19.43 4.02 5.67
CA LYS A 40 20.75 4.37 5.13
C LYS A 40 20.67 5.43 4.02
N ILE A 41 19.53 5.56 3.36
CA ILE A 41 19.33 6.52 2.29
C ILE A 41 19.06 7.89 2.90
N ARG A 42 20.08 8.77 2.85
CA ARG A 42 20.01 10.13 3.42
C ARG A 42 19.14 11.07 2.58
N ASN A 43 19.29 11.03 1.26
CA ASN A 43 18.51 11.86 0.33
C ASN A 43 17.40 11.03 -0.32
N LYS A 44 16.32 10.78 0.42
CA LYS A 44 15.15 10.03 -0.07
C LYS A 44 14.40 10.79 -1.15
N GLU A 45 14.33 12.12 -1.07
CA GLU A 45 13.66 12.94 -2.08
C GLU A 45 14.27 12.74 -3.48
N ASN A 46 15.60 12.78 -3.59
CA ASN A 46 16.28 12.53 -4.85
C ASN A 46 16.11 11.08 -5.33
N ALA A 47 16.19 10.11 -4.41
CA ALA A 47 15.99 8.69 -4.76
C ALA A 47 14.59 8.44 -5.33
N TYR A 48 13.54 9.00 -4.71
CA TYR A 48 12.19 8.92 -5.26
C TYR A 48 12.02 9.67 -6.57
N THR A 49 12.73 10.78 -6.77
CA THR A 49 12.70 11.51 -8.04
C THR A 49 13.24 10.66 -9.19
N CYS A 50 14.41 10.02 -9.01
CA CYS A 50 14.96 9.10 -10.01
C CYS A 50 14.01 7.94 -10.32
N LEU A 51 13.44 7.32 -9.28
CA LEU A 51 12.49 6.21 -9.45
C LEU A 51 11.22 6.67 -10.17
N LEU A 52 10.70 7.85 -9.84
CA LEU A 52 9.51 8.41 -10.47
C LEU A 52 9.74 8.70 -11.95
N ASP A 53 10.88 9.27 -12.32
CA ASP A 53 11.17 9.61 -13.71
C ASP A 53 11.30 8.35 -14.58
N ARG A 54 12.02 7.33 -14.09
CA ARG A 54 12.05 6.00 -14.73
C ARG A 54 10.64 5.38 -14.86
N THR A 55 9.82 5.51 -13.82
CA THR A 55 8.44 4.96 -13.85
C THR A 55 7.57 5.67 -14.89
N LYS A 56 7.74 6.99 -15.08
CA LYS A 56 7.04 7.73 -16.15
C LYS A 56 7.49 7.30 -17.54
N GLU A 57 8.80 7.09 -17.73
CA GLU A 57 9.33 6.60 -19.01
C GLU A 57 8.72 5.23 -19.38
N LEU A 58 8.64 4.32 -18.40
CA LEU A 58 7.98 3.02 -18.58
C LEU A 58 6.48 3.17 -18.89
N ALA A 59 5.79 4.09 -18.22
CA ALA A 59 4.37 4.36 -18.48
C ALA A 59 4.11 4.97 -19.87
N ASN A 60 5.08 5.67 -20.46
CA ASN A 60 5.00 6.12 -21.85
C ASN A 60 5.14 4.97 -22.84
N GLN A 61 5.89 3.92 -22.50
CA GLN A 61 6.07 2.73 -23.33
C GLN A 61 4.88 1.75 -23.20
N ILE A 62 4.24 1.71 -22.03
CA ILE A 62 3.09 0.86 -21.72
C ILE A 62 1.92 1.77 -21.29
N PRO A 63 1.28 2.46 -22.26
CA PRO A 63 0.21 3.39 -21.95
C PRO A 63 -0.98 2.67 -21.30
N ASP A 64 -1.74 3.42 -20.51
CA ASP A 64 -2.96 2.97 -19.84
C ASP A 64 -2.80 1.76 -18.88
N SER A 65 -1.59 1.43 -18.43
CA SER A 65 -1.37 0.45 -17.35
C SER A 65 -1.81 1.02 -15.99
N PRO A 66 -2.85 0.44 -15.35
CA PRO A 66 -3.28 0.89 -14.02
C PRO A 66 -2.23 0.59 -12.95
N GLU A 67 -1.42 -0.46 -13.11
CA GLU A 67 -0.30 -0.79 -12.22
C GLU A 67 0.80 0.29 -12.25
N LEU A 68 1.19 0.77 -13.43
CA LEU A 68 2.17 1.87 -13.54
C LEU A 68 1.61 3.21 -13.07
N MET A 69 0.31 3.48 -13.29
CA MET A 69 -0.35 4.65 -12.72
C MET A 69 -0.36 4.62 -11.18
N PHE A 70 -0.66 3.45 -10.60
CA PHE A 70 -0.58 3.24 -9.15
C PHE A 70 0.82 3.53 -8.63
N TRP A 71 1.86 2.95 -9.24
CA TRP A 71 3.23 3.14 -8.76
C TRP A 71 3.67 4.60 -8.86
N GLN A 72 3.32 5.31 -9.94
CA GLN A 72 3.56 6.75 -10.01
C GLN A 72 2.92 7.49 -8.83
N ALA A 73 1.66 7.20 -8.52
CA ALA A 73 0.96 7.84 -7.41
C ALA A 73 1.62 7.52 -6.06
N THR A 74 1.96 6.26 -5.81
CA THR A 74 2.61 5.80 -4.57
C THR A 74 3.99 6.44 -4.39
N ILE A 75 4.78 6.54 -5.45
CA ILE A 75 6.10 7.20 -5.41
C ILE A 75 5.94 8.70 -5.17
N ILE A 76 4.99 9.36 -5.84
CA ILE A 76 4.69 10.79 -5.65
C ILE A 76 4.28 11.06 -4.20
N ALA A 77 3.36 10.27 -3.63
CA ALA A 77 2.91 10.40 -2.25
C ALA A 77 4.05 10.15 -1.26
N SER A 78 4.88 9.13 -1.49
CA SER A 78 6.02 8.82 -0.62
C SER A 78 7.10 9.90 -0.66
N ARG A 79 7.32 10.51 -1.83
CA ARG A 79 8.25 11.62 -1.97
C ARG A 79 7.77 12.87 -1.23
N ALA A 80 6.46 13.12 -1.23
CA ALA A 80 5.86 14.30 -0.59
C ALA A 80 6.20 14.41 0.91
N GLU A 81 6.40 13.28 1.60
CA GLU A 81 6.85 13.24 3.01
C GLU A 81 8.24 13.87 3.24
N HIS A 82 9.02 14.08 2.17
CA HIS A 82 10.36 14.64 2.19
C HIS A 82 10.46 16.02 1.55
N GLN A 83 9.35 16.59 1.09
CA GLN A 83 9.31 17.88 0.41
C GLN A 83 8.82 18.99 1.34
N ASN A 84 9.00 20.24 0.92
CA ASN A 84 8.38 21.35 1.63
C ASN A 84 6.83 21.32 1.49
N PRO A 85 6.08 21.98 2.38
CA PRO A 85 4.62 21.85 2.42
C PRO A 85 3.88 22.23 1.13
N ILE A 86 4.42 23.18 0.35
CA ILE A 86 3.79 23.65 -0.89
C ILE A 86 3.92 22.57 -1.97
N GLU A 87 5.12 22.03 -2.13
CA GLU A 87 5.38 20.92 -3.06
C GLU A 87 4.64 19.65 -2.65
N ALA A 88 4.63 19.33 -1.36
CA ALA A 88 3.92 18.18 -0.82
C ALA A 88 2.42 18.27 -1.10
N LEU A 89 1.82 19.46 -0.95
CA LEU A 89 0.41 19.70 -1.24
C LEU A 89 0.08 19.45 -2.73
N ALA A 90 0.89 19.95 -3.64
CA ALA A 90 0.72 19.70 -5.07
C ALA A 90 0.90 18.20 -5.41
N ALA A 91 1.87 17.55 -4.77
CA ALA A 91 2.17 16.14 -4.96
C ALA A 91 1.00 15.24 -4.53
N ILE A 92 0.40 15.47 -3.35
CA ILE A 92 -0.71 14.62 -2.88
C ILE A 92 -1.97 14.76 -3.74
N HIS A 93 -2.24 15.93 -4.32
CA HIS A 93 -3.34 16.09 -5.29
C HIS A 93 -3.06 15.30 -6.57
N LYS A 94 -1.84 15.38 -7.10
CA LYS A 94 -1.46 14.59 -8.28
C LYS A 94 -1.55 13.08 -8.02
N ALA A 95 -1.13 12.63 -6.84
CA ALA A 95 -1.27 11.23 -6.43
C ALA A 95 -2.74 10.83 -6.31
N GLN A 96 -3.60 11.68 -5.75
CA GLN A 96 -5.04 11.45 -5.67
C GLN A 96 -5.65 11.24 -7.06
N ASP A 97 -5.36 12.13 -8.02
CA ASP A 97 -5.90 12.05 -9.38
C ASP A 97 -5.49 10.74 -10.08
N LEU A 98 -4.23 10.34 -9.94
CA LEU A 98 -3.71 9.08 -10.49
C LEU A 98 -4.40 7.87 -9.85
N LEU A 99 -4.58 7.86 -8.53
CA LEU A 99 -5.24 6.76 -7.82
C LEU A 99 -6.72 6.66 -8.20
N LEU A 100 -7.42 7.79 -8.30
CA LEU A 100 -8.81 7.82 -8.77
C LEU A 100 -8.91 7.26 -10.18
N LYS A 101 -7.98 7.63 -11.08
CA LYS A 101 -7.91 7.07 -12.44
C LYS A 101 -7.63 5.57 -12.42
N THR A 102 -6.64 5.10 -11.66
CA THR A 102 -6.36 3.67 -11.48
C THR A 102 -7.61 2.91 -11.03
N ILE A 103 -8.29 3.38 -9.98
CA ILE A 103 -9.49 2.75 -9.43
C ILE A 103 -10.64 2.73 -10.45
N SER A 104 -10.77 3.77 -11.27
CA SER A 104 -11.79 3.82 -12.33
C SER A 104 -11.56 2.79 -13.45
N ILE A 105 -10.28 2.44 -13.71
CA ILE A 105 -9.91 1.46 -14.73
C ILE A 105 -9.99 0.04 -14.16
N LYS A 106 -9.35 -0.18 -13.01
CA LYS A 106 -9.19 -1.50 -12.39
C LYS A 106 -9.12 -1.33 -10.86
N PRO A 107 -10.26 -1.43 -10.15
CA PRO A 107 -10.31 -1.17 -8.71
C PRO A 107 -9.55 -2.19 -7.85
N ASP A 108 -9.29 -3.39 -8.39
CA ASP A 108 -8.53 -4.46 -7.76
C ASP A 108 -7.04 -4.47 -8.15
N THR A 109 -6.54 -3.42 -8.81
CA THR A 109 -5.12 -3.26 -9.14
C THR A 109 -4.26 -3.51 -7.92
N LEU A 110 -3.32 -4.45 -8.08
CA LEU A 110 -2.40 -4.92 -7.03
C LEU A 110 -3.16 -5.31 -5.75
N GLU A 111 -4.16 -6.18 -5.88
CA GLU A 111 -4.97 -6.67 -4.75
C GLU A 111 -5.67 -5.55 -3.97
N GLY A 112 -6.03 -4.46 -4.66
CA GLY A 112 -6.73 -3.32 -4.07
C GLY A 112 -5.82 -2.29 -3.42
N SER A 113 -4.49 -2.34 -3.62
CA SER A 113 -3.56 -1.35 -3.04
C SER A 113 -3.90 0.08 -3.44
N ALA A 114 -4.43 0.33 -4.65
CA ALA A 114 -4.86 1.68 -5.05
C ALA A 114 -5.96 2.26 -4.13
N LEU A 115 -6.91 1.42 -3.70
CA LEU A 115 -7.96 1.82 -2.73
C LEU A 115 -7.35 2.08 -1.35
N ILE A 116 -6.40 1.24 -0.92
CA ILE A 116 -5.72 1.38 0.37
C ILE A 116 -4.89 2.67 0.43
N THR A 117 -4.10 2.95 -0.60
CA THR A 117 -3.29 4.17 -0.70
C THR A 117 -4.17 5.42 -0.76
N LEU A 118 -5.22 5.41 -1.59
CA LEU A 118 -6.14 6.55 -1.68
C LEU A 118 -6.87 6.81 -0.36
N GLY A 119 -7.36 5.74 0.29
CA GLY A 119 -7.99 5.85 1.60
C GLY A 119 -7.03 6.39 2.66
N SER A 120 -5.74 6.04 2.58
CA SER A 120 -4.70 6.58 3.46
C SER A 120 -4.48 8.08 3.25
N LEU A 121 -4.37 8.52 1.99
CA LEU A 121 -4.25 9.94 1.67
C LEU A 121 -5.44 10.75 2.20
N TYR A 122 -6.67 10.22 2.13
CA TYR A 122 -7.86 10.93 2.60
C TYR A 122 -7.84 11.26 4.11
N TYR A 123 -7.27 10.43 4.98
CA TYR A 123 -7.20 10.76 6.42
C TYR A 123 -5.91 11.51 6.79
N GLN A 124 -4.89 11.49 5.92
CA GLN A 124 -3.60 12.15 6.14
C GLN A 124 -3.59 13.59 5.60
N ALA A 125 -4.31 13.86 4.52
CA ALA A 125 -4.37 15.18 3.91
C ALA A 125 -5.18 16.17 4.76
N PRO A 126 -4.85 17.48 4.71
CA PRO A 126 -5.72 18.52 5.27
C PRO A 126 -7.12 18.50 4.64
N GLY A 127 -8.14 18.89 5.41
CA GLY A 127 -9.50 19.03 4.89
C GLY A 127 -9.70 20.26 4.00
N TRP A 128 -10.93 20.42 3.52
CA TRP A 128 -11.36 21.63 2.81
C TRP A 128 -11.23 22.88 3.71
N PRO A 129 -10.77 24.04 3.20
CA PRO A 129 -10.50 24.36 1.79
C PRO A 129 -9.06 24.14 1.32
N ILE A 130 -8.19 23.56 2.15
CA ILE A 130 -6.75 23.45 1.84
C ILE A 130 -6.46 22.27 0.92
N ALA A 131 -7.07 21.11 1.19
CA ALA A 131 -6.94 19.93 0.36
C ALA A 131 -8.22 19.08 0.43
N PHE A 132 -8.10 17.78 0.14
CA PHE A 132 -9.21 16.85 -0.07
C PHE A 132 -9.47 15.91 1.12
N GLY A 133 -8.83 16.13 2.27
CA GLY A 133 -8.94 15.27 3.44
C GLY A 133 -10.39 15.05 3.87
N ASP A 134 -10.77 13.79 4.06
CA ASP A 134 -12.14 13.37 4.39
C ASP A 134 -12.11 11.96 5.03
N ASP A 135 -12.34 11.91 6.35
CA ASP A 135 -12.31 10.67 7.12
C ASP A 135 -13.35 9.64 6.70
N LYS A 136 -14.51 10.09 6.22
CA LYS A 136 -15.56 9.18 5.76
C LYS A 136 -15.13 8.51 4.46
N LYS A 137 -14.55 9.27 3.54
CA LYS A 137 -13.98 8.70 2.30
C LYS A 137 -12.80 7.79 2.63
N ALA A 138 -11.93 8.17 3.56
CA ALA A 138 -10.82 7.34 4.00
C ALA A 138 -11.31 5.95 4.44
N GLU A 139 -12.28 5.88 5.36
CA GLU A 139 -12.83 4.61 5.84
C GLU A 139 -13.48 3.79 4.73
N GLN A 140 -14.22 4.44 3.83
CA GLN A 140 -14.87 3.77 2.71
C GLN A 140 -13.85 3.10 1.77
N TYR A 141 -12.81 3.83 1.37
CA TYR A 141 -11.79 3.28 0.47
C TYR A 141 -10.96 2.19 1.15
N LEU A 142 -10.54 2.40 2.41
CA LEU A 142 -9.80 1.39 3.16
C LEU A 142 -10.59 0.10 3.35
N LYS A 143 -11.89 0.19 3.69
CA LYS A 143 -12.75 -0.99 3.81
C LYS A 143 -12.93 -1.71 2.48
N LYS A 144 -13.04 -1.00 1.35
CA LYS A 144 -13.10 -1.62 0.02
C LYS A 144 -11.81 -2.36 -0.31
N GLY A 145 -10.64 -1.75 -0.08
CA GLY A 145 -9.36 -2.43 -0.29
C GLY A 145 -9.19 -3.66 0.61
N LEU A 146 -9.62 -3.56 1.88
CA LEU A 146 -9.63 -4.68 2.82
C LEU A 146 -10.57 -5.81 2.38
N GLN A 147 -11.71 -5.50 1.75
CA GLN A 147 -12.61 -6.53 1.19
C GLN A 147 -11.96 -7.30 0.04
N ILE A 148 -11.14 -6.63 -0.78
CA ILE A 148 -10.40 -7.27 -1.87
C ILE A 148 -9.29 -8.18 -1.32
N ASN A 149 -8.50 -7.68 -0.36
CA ASN A 149 -7.42 -8.44 0.24
C ASN A 149 -7.54 -8.52 1.78
N PRO A 150 -8.46 -9.35 2.32
CA PRO A 150 -8.76 -9.37 3.76
C PRO A 150 -7.64 -9.95 4.62
N LYS A 151 -6.71 -10.70 4.02
CA LYS A 151 -5.55 -11.30 4.71
C LYS A 151 -4.22 -10.61 4.37
N GLY A 152 -4.26 -9.61 3.49
CA GLY A 152 -3.08 -8.87 3.06
C GLY A 152 -2.42 -8.14 4.21
N ILE A 153 -1.08 -8.13 4.21
CA ILE A 153 -0.31 -7.43 5.23
C ILE A 153 -0.58 -5.92 5.11
N GLU A 154 -0.54 -5.39 3.88
CA GLU A 154 -0.71 -3.97 3.58
C GLU A 154 -2.12 -3.46 3.96
N SER A 155 -3.17 -4.10 3.47
CA SER A 155 -4.56 -3.69 3.72
C SER A 155 -4.89 -3.62 5.20
N ASN A 156 -4.51 -4.64 5.97
CA ASN A 156 -4.71 -4.70 7.41
C ASN A 156 -3.82 -3.70 8.15
N PHE A 157 -2.58 -3.47 7.70
CA PHE A 157 -1.70 -2.46 8.27
C PHE A 157 -2.30 -1.05 8.14
N TYR A 158 -2.67 -0.63 6.94
CA TYR A 158 -3.17 0.72 6.72
C TYR A 158 -4.54 0.95 7.36
N TYR A 159 -5.43 -0.04 7.38
CA TYR A 159 -6.67 0.08 8.13
C TYR A 159 -6.43 0.16 9.64
N GLY A 160 -5.47 -0.60 10.18
CA GLY A 160 -5.02 -0.47 11.56
C GLY A 160 -4.46 0.92 11.87
N GLN A 161 -3.65 1.51 10.97
CA GLN A 161 -3.14 2.88 11.13
C GLN A 161 -4.27 3.93 11.12
N TYR A 162 -5.25 3.78 10.23
CA TYR A 162 -6.45 4.64 10.22
C TYR A 162 -7.20 4.53 11.55
N LEU A 163 -7.40 3.32 12.08
CA LEU A 163 -8.06 3.12 13.37
C LEU A 163 -7.28 3.79 14.52
N LEU A 164 -5.95 3.71 14.53
CA LEU A 164 -5.13 4.46 15.49
C LEU A 164 -5.32 5.96 15.37
N ASN A 165 -5.35 6.49 14.14
CA ASN A 165 -5.59 7.91 13.89
C ASN A 165 -6.98 8.37 14.36
N LYS A 166 -7.95 7.44 14.44
CA LYS A 166 -9.31 7.69 14.97
C LYS A 166 -9.47 7.31 16.44
N ASP A 167 -8.38 7.25 17.20
CA ASP A 167 -8.40 6.92 18.63
C ASP A 167 -9.07 5.57 18.95
N ARG A 168 -8.97 4.58 18.03
CA ARG A 168 -9.50 3.22 18.19
C ARG A 168 -8.37 2.17 18.30
N PRO A 169 -7.50 2.22 19.33
CA PRO A 169 -6.30 1.39 19.41
C PRO A 169 -6.60 -0.11 19.59
N GLU A 170 -7.66 -0.47 20.32
CA GLU A 170 -8.01 -1.88 20.53
C GLU A 170 -8.40 -2.55 19.21
N GLN A 171 -9.21 -1.88 18.38
CA GLN A 171 -9.56 -2.38 17.05
C GLN A 171 -8.33 -2.41 16.15
N ALA A 172 -7.49 -1.37 16.17
CA ALA A 172 -6.27 -1.33 15.36
C ALA A 172 -5.35 -2.53 15.63
N ILE A 173 -5.20 -2.93 16.90
CA ILE A 173 -4.37 -4.08 17.29
C ILE A 173 -4.87 -5.38 16.65
N GLU A 174 -6.18 -5.59 16.53
CA GLU A 174 -6.72 -6.80 15.89
C GLU A 174 -6.40 -6.87 14.39
N TYR A 175 -6.45 -5.72 13.69
CA TYR A 175 -6.02 -5.66 12.29
C TYR A 175 -4.51 -5.85 12.15
N PHE A 176 -3.70 -5.25 13.04
CA PHE A 176 -2.26 -5.50 13.06
C PHE A 176 -1.89 -6.96 13.31
N LYS A 177 -2.59 -7.66 14.21
CA LYS A 177 -2.43 -9.10 14.42
C LYS A 177 -2.78 -9.90 13.16
N THR A 178 -3.79 -9.48 12.42
CA THR A 178 -4.15 -10.09 11.13
C THR A 178 -3.05 -9.86 10.10
N ALA A 179 -2.52 -8.64 9.99
CA ALA A 179 -1.39 -8.33 9.11
C ALA A 179 -0.13 -9.16 9.43
N LEU A 180 0.18 -9.39 10.73
CA LEU A 180 1.31 -10.23 11.13
C LEU A 180 1.17 -11.70 10.70
N LYS A 181 -0.08 -12.20 10.59
CA LYS A 181 -0.41 -13.54 10.11
C LYS A 181 -0.48 -13.64 8.58
N GLY A 182 -0.54 -12.51 7.87
CA GLY A 182 -0.58 -12.48 6.40
C GLY A 182 0.65 -13.18 5.79
N PRO A 183 0.52 -13.81 4.61
CA PRO A 183 1.64 -14.48 3.96
C PRO A 183 2.71 -13.47 3.53
N ILE A 184 3.99 -13.85 3.66
CA ILE A 184 5.09 -13.09 3.05
C ILE A 184 5.17 -13.53 1.59
N ARG A 185 5.05 -12.58 0.67
CA ARG A 185 5.16 -12.81 -0.77
C ARG A 185 6.63 -12.93 -1.13
N GLU A 186 7.02 -13.97 -1.88
CA GLU A 186 8.45 -14.23 -2.13
C GLU A 186 9.10 -13.08 -2.92
N GLU A 187 8.37 -12.55 -3.90
CA GLU A 187 8.74 -11.39 -4.71
C GLU A 187 8.84 -10.08 -3.92
N GLN A 188 8.13 -9.95 -2.80
CA GLN A 188 8.12 -8.74 -1.95
C GLN A 188 8.62 -9.02 -0.53
N LYS A 189 9.43 -10.07 -0.35
CA LYS A 189 9.89 -10.54 0.95
C LYS A 189 10.47 -9.44 1.83
N PHE A 190 11.24 -8.53 1.23
CA PHE A 190 11.80 -7.37 1.93
C PHE A 190 10.71 -6.43 2.46
N ALA A 191 9.81 -5.97 1.60
CA ALA A 191 8.74 -5.05 1.97
C ALA A 191 7.82 -5.66 3.05
N ASP A 192 7.39 -6.90 2.84
CA ASP A 192 6.48 -7.61 3.75
C ASP A 192 7.14 -7.85 5.12
N SER A 193 8.42 -8.24 5.16
CA SER A 193 9.16 -8.42 6.41
C SER A 193 9.36 -7.09 7.14
N SER A 194 9.76 -6.03 6.43
CA SER A 194 9.91 -4.70 7.00
C SER A 194 8.60 -4.15 7.56
N LEU A 195 7.49 -4.39 6.87
CA LEU A 195 6.17 -3.97 7.32
C LEU A 195 5.74 -4.71 8.57
N LYS A 196 5.98 -6.03 8.65
CA LYS A 196 5.73 -6.81 9.87
C LYS A 196 6.55 -6.35 11.06
N GLU A 197 7.82 -6.01 10.87
CA GLU A 197 8.63 -5.41 11.95
C GLU A 197 8.08 -4.05 12.38
N LYS A 198 7.66 -3.20 11.43
CA LYS A 198 6.98 -1.93 11.72
C LYS A 198 5.71 -2.13 12.55
N ILE A 199 4.90 -3.13 12.21
CA ILE A 199 3.69 -3.49 12.95
C ILE A 199 4.01 -3.89 14.39
N LYS A 200 5.02 -4.74 14.61
CA LYS A 200 5.43 -5.15 15.97
C LYS A 200 5.82 -3.95 16.83
N MET A 201 6.57 -3.00 16.27
CA MET A 201 6.94 -1.77 16.96
C MET A 201 5.71 -0.92 17.33
N ILE A 202 4.74 -0.78 16.41
CA ILE A 202 3.51 -0.02 16.65
C ILE A 202 2.68 -0.67 17.76
N ILE A 203 2.50 -1.99 17.76
CA ILE A 203 1.77 -2.71 18.81
C ILE A 203 2.43 -2.46 20.18
N SER A 204 3.75 -2.61 20.26
CA SER A 204 4.51 -2.39 21.51
C SER A 204 4.32 -0.96 22.04
N LYS A 205 4.49 0.05 21.18
CA LYS A 205 4.28 1.47 21.55
C LYS A 205 2.85 1.75 22.00
N THR A 206 1.86 1.16 21.33
CA THR A 206 0.43 1.37 21.64
C THR A 206 0.08 0.76 23.00
N ALA A 207 0.59 -0.44 23.30
CA ALA A 207 0.39 -1.10 24.59
C ALA A 207 0.97 -0.26 25.75
N LEU A 208 2.22 0.19 25.62
CA LEU A 208 2.88 1.04 26.63
C LEU A 208 2.13 2.37 26.87
N GLY A 209 1.64 3.01 25.80
CA GLY A 209 0.85 4.23 25.91
C GLY A 209 -0.47 4.01 26.65
N SER A 210 -1.13 2.88 26.41
CA SER A 210 -2.39 2.53 27.09
C SER A 210 -2.22 2.28 28.59
N GLU A 211 -1.12 1.64 29.00
CA GLU A 211 -0.80 1.41 30.41
C GLU A 211 -0.47 2.72 31.14
N THR A 212 0.27 3.61 30.49
CA THR A 212 0.61 4.93 31.04
C THR A 212 -0.65 5.76 31.26
N LYS A 213 -1.57 5.77 30.29
CA LYS A 213 -2.86 6.47 30.39
C LYS A 213 -3.73 5.89 31.52
N LYS A 214 -3.79 4.55 31.67
CA LYS A 214 -4.52 3.89 32.76
C LYS A 214 -3.95 4.24 34.14
N LYS A 215 -2.62 4.23 34.31
CA LYS A 215 -1.96 4.62 35.57
C LYS A 215 -2.23 6.08 35.92
N HIS A 216 -2.21 6.98 34.94
CA HIS A 216 -2.51 8.39 35.17
C HIS A 216 -3.96 8.62 35.62
N ILE A 217 -4.94 7.96 34.98
CA ILE A 217 -6.36 8.05 35.38
C ILE A 217 -6.59 7.46 36.78
N ALA A 218 -5.92 6.36 37.13
CA ALA A 218 -6.04 5.75 38.46
C ALA A 218 -5.36 6.54 39.59
N SER A 219 -4.57 7.57 39.26
CA SER A 219 -3.89 8.45 40.22
C SER A 219 -4.56 9.81 40.43
N LEU A 220 -5.67 10.07 39.73
CA LEU A 220 -6.56 11.22 39.89
C LEU A 220 -7.75 10.85 40.78
#